data_AF-A0A1Q7L4K4-F1
#
_entry.id   AF-A0A1Q7L4K4-F1
#
_cell.length_a   1.000
_cell.length_b   1.000
_cell.length_c   1.000
_cell.angle_alpha   90.00
_cell.angle_beta   90.00
_cell.angle_gamma   90.00
#
_symmetry.space_group_name_H-M   'P 1'
#
loop_
_entity.id
_entity.type
_entity.pdbx_description
1 polymer ?
#
loop_
_entity_poly.entity_id
_entity_poly.type
_entity_poly.pdbx_seq_one_letter_code
_entity_poly.pdbx_strand_id
1 'polypeptide(L)'
;MSYVKRLEDEISTWANISVHPHRFGGREFRLGSAEVGHVHTGGIVDVPFPRSIRDALLAEGLAEEHRWVPNSGWITFQVRSEADLKQALWLMRLSYLRYVLKTVTDPRNLLEHESEDLHLSPQFESLLEPFVPKTANHVSTEPLPASVESNR
;
A
#
# COMPACT_ATOMS: atom_id res chain seq x y z
N MET A 1 17.70 7.42 19.72
CA MET A 1 16.72 6.41 19.29
C MET A 1 17.18 5.84 17.96
N SER A 2 17.05 4.53 17.72
CA SER A 2 17.48 3.93 16.43
C SER A 2 16.52 4.30 15.30
N TYR A 3 16.99 4.24 14.05
CA TYR A 3 16.13 4.45 12.89
C TYR A 3 15.01 3.42 12.80
N VAL A 4 15.30 2.15 13.15
CA VAL A 4 14.29 1.08 13.22
C VAL A 4 13.16 1.45 14.18
N LYS A 5 13.50 1.97 15.36
CA LYS A 5 12.48 2.35 16.35
C LYS A 5 11.65 3.53 15.87
N ARG A 6 12.27 4.53 15.24
CA ARG A 6 11.56 5.67 14.64
C ARG A 6 10.64 5.25 13.50
N LEU A 7 11.09 4.33 12.65
CA LEU A 7 10.27 3.75 11.58
C LEU A 7 9.05 3.04 12.18
N GLU A 8 9.26 2.20 13.19
CA GLU A 8 8.16 1.52 13.89
C GLU A 8 7.18 2.51 14.51
N ASP A 9 7.69 3.51 15.25
CA ASP A 9 6.87 4.48 15.95
C ASP A 9 6.01 5.27 14.95
N GLU A 10 6.59 5.75 13.85
CA GLU A 10 5.87 6.48 12.81
C GLU A 10 4.77 5.62 12.16
N ILE A 11 5.11 4.41 11.70
CA ILE A 11 4.16 3.53 11.00
C ILE A 11 3.03 3.08 11.94
N SER A 12 3.32 2.93 13.24
CA SER A 12 2.31 2.57 14.24
C SER A 12 1.21 3.63 14.44
N THR A 13 1.45 4.87 14.00
CA THR A 13 0.44 5.95 14.04
C THR A 13 -0.53 5.91 12.87
N TRP A 14 -0.23 5.15 11.81
CA TRP A 14 -1.08 5.10 10.62
C TRP A 14 -2.39 4.38 10.93
N ALA A 15 -3.48 4.88 10.34
CA ALA A 15 -4.81 4.36 10.61
C ALA A 15 -4.91 2.86 10.31
N ASN A 16 -5.44 2.10 11.26
CA ASN A 16 -5.66 0.66 11.16
C ASN A 16 -4.41 -0.21 11.00
N ILE A 17 -3.21 0.34 11.26
CA ILE A 17 -2.00 -0.47 11.38
C ILE A 17 -1.96 -1.18 12.73
N SER A 18 -1.63 -2.47 12.69
CA SER A 18 -1.23 -3.26 13.86
C SER A 18 0.22 -3.70 13.71
N VAL A 19 0.95 -3.75 14.83
CA VAL A 19 2.38 -4.08 14.86
C VAL A 19 2.61 -5.39 15.60
N HIS A 20 3.28 -6.34 14.93
CA HIS A 20 3.51 -7.69 15.43
C HIS A 20 5.00 -8.04 15.45
N PRO A 21 5.47 -8.95 16.32
CA PRO A 21 6.81 -9.52 16.19
C PRO A 21 6.94 -10.28 14.88
N HIS A 22 8.02 -10.04 14.14
CA HIS A 22 8.31 -10.80 12.92
C HIS A 22 9.11 -12.08 13.23
N ARG A 23 8.78 -13.20 12.58
CA ARG A 23 9.33 -14.53 12.88
C ARG A 23 10.85 -14.67 12.70
N PHE A 24 11.47 -13.79 11.93
CA PHE A 24 12.92 -13.75 11.71
C PHE A 24 13.59 -12.61 12.51
N GLY A 25 12.92 -12.10 13.53
CA GLY A 25 13.33 -10.92 14.27
C GLY A 25 12.80 -9.63 13.62
N GLY A 26 12.61 -8.59 14.44
CA GLY A 26 12.06 -7.32 14.00
C GLY A 26 10.55 -7.18 14.18
N ARG A 27 9.92 -6.31 13.39
CA ARG A 27 8.52 -5.88 13.51
C ARG A 27 7.82 -5.95 12.16
N GLU A 28 6.66 -6.57 12.14
CA GLU A 28 5.75 -6.66 10.99
C GLU A 28 4.58 -5.70 11.16
N PHE A 29 4.22 -4.99 10.09
CA PHE A 29 3.13 -4.02 10.06
C PHE A 29 2.00 -4.53 9.19
N ARG A 30 0.79 -4.56 9.73
CA ARG A 30 -0.39 -5.10 9.06
C ARG A 30 -1.56 -4.15 9.06
N LEU A 31 -2.26 -4.09 7.92
CA LEU A 31 -3.60 -3.54 7.82
C LEU A 31 -4.60 -4.69 7.73
N GLY A 32 -5.33 -4.94 8.83
CA GLY A 32 -6.12 -6.16 8.98
C GLY A 32 -5.26 -7.42 8.88
N SER A 33 -5.57 -8.31 7.92
CA SER A 33 -4.77 -9.51 7.64
C SER A 33 -3.65 -9.30 6.62
N ALA A 34 -3.58 -8.13 5.98
CA ALA A 34 -2.63 -7.85 4.91
C ALA A 34 -1.32 -7.27 5.46
N GLU A 35 -0.20 -7.84 5.04
CA GLU A 35 1.12 -7.32 5.38
C GLU A 35 1.44 -6.10 4.52
N VAL A 36 1.74 -4.98 5.19
CA VAL A 36 2.20 -3.74 4.57
C VAL A 36 3.71 -3.79 4.36
N GLY A 37 4.44 -4.42 5.28
CA GLY A 37 5.88 -4.68 5.21
C GLY A 37 6.42 -5.00 6.60
N HIS A 38 7.72 -5.23 6.70
CA HIS A 38 8.38 -5.47 7.98
C HIS A 38 9.79 -4.90 8.01
N VAL A 39 10.30 -4.66 9.22
CA VAL A 39 11.65 -4.20 9.48
C VAL A 39 12.37 -5.16 10.42
N HIS A 40 13.56 -5.61 10.03
CA HIS A 40 14.46 -6.41 10.86
C HIS A 40 15.26 -5.51 11.80
N THR A 41 15.77 -6.06 12.90
CA THR A 41 16.56 -5.31 13.90
C THR A 41 17.81 -4.62 13.32
N GLY A 42 18.36 -5.14 12.21
CA GLY A 42 19.49 -4.57 11.47
C GLY A 42 19.15 -3.42 10.51
N GLY A 43 17.89 -2.95 10.47
CA GLY A 43 17.47 -1.86 9.58
C GLY A 43 17.17 -2.28 8.14
N ILE A 44 17.06 -3.58 7.87
CA ILE A 44 16.55 -4.12 6.61
C ILE A 44 15.02 -4.00 6.65
N VAL A 45 14.45 -3.37 5.64
CA VAL A 45 13.00 -3.19 5.45
C VAL A 45 12.60 -3.97 4.21
N ASP A 46 11.72 -4.94 4.38
CA ASP A 46 11.19 -5.75 3.29
C ASP A 46 9.72 -5.42 3.08
N VAL A 47 9.35 -5.15 1.82
CA VAL A 47 8.02 -4.63 1.49
C VAL A 47 7.39 -5.45 0.36
N PRO A 48 6.20 -6.03 0.56
CA PRO A 48 5.48 -6.78 -0.47
C PRO A 48 4.74 -5.85 -1.43
N PHE A 49 5.04 -5.93 -2.72
CA PHE A 49 4.39 -5.14 -3.77
C PHE A 49 3.79 -6.02 -4.89
N PRO A 50 2.80 -5.53 -5.65
CA PRO A 50 2.52 -6.08 -6.98
C PRO A 50 3.77 -5.98 -7.86
N ARG A 51 3.99 -6.98 -8.73
CA ARG A 51 5.21 -7.04 -9.56
C ARG A 51 5.44 -5.77 -10.37
N SER A 52 4.40 -5.18 -10.96
CA SER A 52 4.51 -3.94 -11.75
C SER A 52 5.08 -2.77 -10.94
N ILE A 53 4.73 -2.65 -9.66
CA ILE A 53 5.25 -1.60 -8.78
C ILE A 53 6.67 -1.93 -8.32
N ARG A 54 6.93 -3.19 -7.96
CA ARG A 54 8.30 -3.66 -7.66
C ARG A 54 9.24 -3.37 -8.83
N ASP A 55 8.83 -3.67 -10.05
CA ASP A 55 9.67 -3.49 -11.24
C ASP A 55 9.98 -2.01 -11.49
N ALA A 56 9.01 -1.12 -11.31
CA ALA A 56 9.22 0.33 -11.39
C ALA A 56 10.21 0.83 -10.31
N LEU A 57 10.04 0.39 -9.06
CA LEU A 57 10.93 0.76 -7.96
C LEU A 57 12.38 0.33 -8.20
N LEU A 58 12.59 -0.86 -8.75
CA LEU A 58 13.94 -1.33 -9.07
C LEU A 58 14.53 -0.59 -10.28
N ALA A 59 13.71 -0.31 -11.30
CA ALA A 59 14.16 0.41 -12.49
C ALA A 59 14.61 1.85 -12.14
N GLU A 60 13.94 2.50 -11.19
CA GLU A 60 14.29 3.83 -10.68
C GLU A 60 15.39 3.81 -9.60
N GLY A 61 15.86 2.63 -9.18
CA GLY A 61 16.87 2.49 -8.13
C GLY A 61 16.39 2.90 -6.73
N LEU A 62 15.07 2.88 -6.50
CA LEU A 62 14.44 3.27 -5.24
C LEU A 62 14.43 2.15 -4.19
N ALA A 63 14.70 0.90 -4.61
CA ALA A 63 14.84 -0.26 -3.75
C ALA A 63 15.74 -1.33 -4.40
N GLU A 64 16.09 -2.35 -3.63
CA GLU A 64 16.83 -3.53 -4.10
C GLU A 64 15.90 -4.74 -4.27
N GLU A 65 16.29 -5.67 -5.13
CA GLU A 65 15.59 -6.95 -5.26
C GLU A 65 15.70 -7.75 -3.96
N HIS A 66 14.59 -8.37 -3.55
CA HIS A 66 14.58 -9.15 -2.32
C HIS A 66 15.47 -10.40 -2.43
N ARG A 67 16.56 -10.44 -1.65
CA ARG A 67 17.63 -11.45 -1.75
C ARG A 67 17.16 -12.91 -1.70
N TRP A 68 16.14 -13.22 -0.91
CA TRP A 68 15.70 -14.62 -0.70
C TRP A 68 14.55 -15.08 -1.59
N VAL A 69 13.77 -14.13 -2.12
CA VAL A 69 12.61 -14.41 -2.99
C VAL A 69 12.61 -13.43 -4.18
N PRO A 70 13.68 -13.42 -4.99
CA PRO A 70 13.90 -12.39 -6.02
C PRO A 70 12.80 -12.35 -7.09
N ASN A 71 12.29 -13.52 -7.48
CA ASN A 71 11.20 -13.67 -8.46
C ASN A 71 9.80 -13.44 -7.85
N SER A 72 9.70 -12.59 -6.84
CA SER A 72 8.44 -12.25 -6.18
C SER A 72 8.14 -10.75 -6.35
N GLY A 73 7.07 -10.29 -5.71
CA GLY A 73 6.76 -8.87 -5.61
C GLY A 73 7.52 -8.13 -4.50
N TRP A 74 8.37 -8.83 -3.75
CA TRP A 74 9.08 -8.25 -2.62
C TRP A 74 10.28 -7.43 -3.05
N ILE A 75 10.49 -6.31 -2.36
CA ILE A 75 11.73 -5.54 -2.39
C ILE A 75 12.40 -5.58 -1.02
N THR A 76 13.68 -5.22 -1.02
CA THR A 76 14.46 -4.97 0.19
C THR A 76 15.01 -3.55 0.14
N PHE A 77 15.04 -2.86 1.27
CA PHE A 77 15.65 -1.56 1.44
C PHE A 77 16.41 -1.50 2.77
N GLN A 78 17.56 -0.81 2.80
CA GLN A 78 18.41 -0.77 3.97
C GLN A 78 18.46 0.65 4.57
N VAL A 79 18.09 0.77 5.83
CA VAL A 79 18.11 2.04 6.57
C VAL A 79 19.44 2.22 7.31
N ARG A 80 20.23 3.24 6.94
CA ARG A 80 21.51 3.59 7.60
C ARG A 80 21.61 5.08 7.94
N SER A 81 20.71 5.90 7.44
CA SER A 81 20.72 7.35 7.59
C SER A 81 19.30 7.93 7.73
N GLU A 82 19.21 9.23 8.04
CA GLU A 82 17.95 9.98 8.03
C GLU A 82 17.28 9.99 6.65
N ALA A 83 18.07 10.07 5.58
CA ALA A 83 17.55 10.03 4.22
C ALA A 83 16.92 8.66 3.93
N ASP A 84 17.59 7.58 4.34
CA ASP A 84 17.09 6.22 4.18
C ASP A 84 15.82 6.00 5.02
N LEU A 85 15.73 6.58 6.22
CA LEU A 85 14.50 6.50 7.02
C LEU A 85 13.31 7.11 6.28
N LYS A 86 13.50 8.30 5.67
CA LYS A 86 12.46 8.94 4.86
C LYS A 86 12.07 8.08 3.66
N GLN A 87 13.06 7.52 2.97
CA GLN A 87 12.81 6.63 1.83
C GLN A 87 12.07 5.35 2.25
N ALA A 88 12.42 4.74 3.39
CA ALA A 88 11.73 3.57 3.92
C ALA A 88 10.28 3.89 4.31
N LEU A 89 10.02 5.05 4.93
CA LEU A 89 8.66 5.50 5.22
C LEU A 89 7.86 5.70 3.93
N TRP A 90 8.47 6.29 2.90
CA TRP A 90 7.86 6.46 1.60
C TRP A 90 7.48 5.11 0.96
N LEU A 91 8.38 4.13 0.97
CA LEU A 91 8.12 2.77 0.47
C LEU A 91 6.99 2.08 1.25
N MET A 92 7.01 2.18 2.58
CA MET A 92 5.96 1.62 3.44
C MET A 92 4.61 2.31 3.20
N ARG A 93 4.60 3.64 2.97
CA ARG A 93 3.37 4.39 2.70
C ARG A 93 2.78 4.00 1.35
N LEU A 94 3.62 3.84 0.32
CA LEU A 94 3.20 3.32 -0.98
C LEU A 94 2.56 1.92 -0.86
N SER A 95 3.06 1.08 0.04
CA SER A 95 2.46 -0.21 0.36
C SER A 95 1.07 -0.08 0.99
N TYR A 96 1.00 0.76 2.02
CA TYR A 96 -0.20 1.05 2.79
C TYR A 96 -1.32 1.59 1.90
N LEU A 97 -1.03 2.52 1.00
CA LEU A 97 -2.01 3.14 0.11
C LEU A 97 -2.79 2.12 -0.72
N ARG A 98 -2.15 1.07 -1.23
CA ARG A 98 -2.83 0.04 -2.05
C ARG A 98 -3.91 -0.72 -1.29
N TYR A 99 -3.83 -0.75 0.03
CA TYR A 99 -4.86 -1.35 0.86
C TYR A 99 -5.94 -0.34 1.20
N VAL A 100 -5.55 0.87 1.61
CA VAL A 100 -6.49 1.91 2.04
C VAL A 100 -7.36 2.43 0.90
N LEU A 101 -6.82 2.58 -0.31
CA LEU A 101 -7.56 3.00 -1.51
C LEU A 101 -8.75 2.08 -1.82
N LYS A 102 -8.75 0.83 -1.35
CA LYS A 102 -9.87 -0.10 -1.54
C LYS A 102 -10.99 0.07 -0.52
N THR A 103 -10.72 0.75 0.59
CA THR A 103 -11.58 0.76 1.78
C THR A 103 -12.15 2.13 2.12
N VAL A 104 -11.50 3.21 1.69
CA VAL A 104 -11.96 4.57 1.98
C VAL A 104 -13.14 4.98 1.11
N THR A 105 -13.95 5.91 1.61
CA THR A 105 -15.15 6.39 0.92
C THR A 105 -14.83 7.22 -0.33
N ASP A 106 -13.78 8.04 -0.28
CA ASP A 106 -13.29 8.82 -1.43
C ASP A 106 -11.83 8.46 -1.76
N PRO A 107 -11.61 7.34 -2.47
CA PRO A 107 -10.28 6.86 -2.78
C PRO A 107 -9.55 7.71 -3.82
N ARG A 108 -10.29 8.47 -4.65
CA ARG A 108 -9.68 9.34 -5.66
C ARG A 108 -9.07 10.58 -5.00
N ASN A 109 -9.82 11.23 -4.10
CA ASN A 109 -9.30 12.37 -3.35
C ASN A 109 -8.11 11.97 -2.47
N LEU A 110 -8.16 10.80 -1.82
CA LEU A 110 -7.02 10.28 -1.07
C LEU A 110 -5.79 10.08 -1.97
N LEU A 111 -5.96 9.46 -3.14
CA LEU A 111 -4.83 9.24 -4.06
C LEU A 111 -4.22 10.56 -4.52
N GLU A 112 -5.03 11.57 -4.84
CA GLU A 112 -4.56 12.89 -5.23
C GLU A 112 -3.70 13.53 -4.13
N HIS A 113 -4.22 13.63 -2.90
CA HIS A 113 -3.51 14.22 -1.77
C HIS A 113 -2.21 13.47 -1.44
N GLU A 114 -2.26 12.13 -1.40
CA GLU A 114 -1.08 11.33 -1.09
C GLU A 114 -0.05 11.35 -2.22
N SER A 115 -0.48 11.55 -3.47
CA SER A 115 0.44 11.71 -4.61
C SER A 115 1.23 13.01 -4.48
N GLU A 116 0.59 14.10 -4.06
CA GLU A 116 1.24 15.37 -3.78
C GLU A 116 2.21 15.26 -2.58
N ASP A 117 1.74 14.74 -1.44
CA ASP A 117 2.55 14.60 -0.23
C ASP A 117 3.79 13.73 -0.45
N LEU A 118 3.61 12.59 -1.12
CA LEU A 118 4.69 11.65 -1.42
C LEU A 118 5.50 12.05 -2.65
N HIS A 119 5.12 13.11 -3.36
CA HIS A 119 5.75 13.52 -4.63
C HIS A 119 5.85 12.34 -5.61
N LEU A 120 4.75 11.60 -5.78
CA LEU A 120 4.73 10.44 -6.67
C LEU A 120 5.00 10.87 -8.12
N SER A 121 5.76 10.04 -8.84
CA SER A 121 5.88 10.22 -10.29
C SER A 121 4.55 9.83 -10.96
N PRO A 122 4.23 10.37 -12.16
CA PRO A 122 3.06 9.95 -12.93
C PRO A 122 3.00 8.44 -13.18
N GLN A 123 4.17 7.77 -13.20
CA GLN A 123 4.26 6.33 -13.31
C GLN A 123 3.70 5.63 -12.06
N PHE A 124 4.07 6.06 -10.85
CA PHE A 124 3.55 5.46 -9.62
C PHE A 124 2.07 5.76 -9.39
N GLU A 125 1.60 6.96 -9.75
CA GLU A 125 0.17 7.29 -9.72
C GLU A 125 -0.65 6.32 -10.60
N SER A 126 -0.22 6.14 -11.86
CA SER A 126 -0.85 5.22 -12.80
C SER A 126 -0.83 3.77 -12.31
N LEU A 127 0.23 3.36 -11.61
CA LEU A 127 0.33 2.03 -11.00
C LEU A 127 -0.57 1.86 -9.77
N LEU A 128 -0.98 2.95 -9.11
CA LEU A 128 -1.90 2.94 -7.98
C LEU A 128 -3.37 3.03 -8.39
N GLU A 129 -3.67 3.65 -9.54
CA GLU A 129 -5.04 3.81 -10.07
C GLU A 129 -5.87 2.50 -10.10
N PRO A 130 -5.31 1.31 -10.42
CA PRO A 130 -6.07 0.05 -10.39
C PRO A 130 -6.60 -0.35 -9.00
N PHE A 131 -6.09 0.26 -7.92
CA PHE A 131 -6.56 0.02 -6.55
C PHE A 131 -7.70 0.95 -6.14
N VAL A 132 -8.03 1.96 -6.94
CA VAL A 132 -9.19 2.83 -6.76
C VAL A 132 -10.43 2.09 -7.29
N PRO A 133 -11.42 1.75 -6.44
CA PRO A 133 -12.67 1.18 -6.89
C PRO A 133 -13.30 2.07 -7.96
N LYS A 134 -13.55 1.50 -9.15
CA LYS A 134 -14.45 2.15 -10.12
C LYS A 134 -15.81 2.17 -9.45
N THR A 135 -16.31 3.35 -9.10
CA THR A 135 -17.67 3.52 -8.57
C THR A 135 -18.64 2.74 -9.44
N ALA A 136 -19.19 1.65 -8.90
CA ALA A 136 -20.31 0.96 -9.53
C ALA A 136 -21.56 1.83 -9.33
N ASN A 137 -21.70 2.87 -10.15
CA ASN A 137 -23.01 3.47 -10.38
C ASN A 137 -23.83 2.50 -11.23
N HIS A 138 -24.40 1.49 -10.59
CA HIS A 138 -25.56 0.77 -11.08
C HIS A 138 -26.51 0.51 -9.91
N VAL A 139 -27.25 1.54 -9.52
CA VAL A 139 -28.62 1.34 -9.05
C VAL A 139 -29.48 1.40 -10.31
N SER A 140 -29.60 0.27 -10.99
CA SER A 140 -30.68 0.09 -11.97
C SER A 140 -31.97 -0.06 -11.17
N THR A 141 -32.69 1.05 -11.00
CA THR A 141 -34.13 1.00 -10.67
C THR A 141 -34.84 0.41 -11.88
N GLU A 142 -35.13 -0.88 -11.83
CA GLU A 142 -36.06 -1.52 -12.75
C GLU A 142 -37.49 -1.21 -12.24
N PRO A 143 -38.36 -0.52 -13.01
CA PRO A 143 -39.75 -0.39 -12.65
C PRO A 143 -40.45 -1.73 -12.92
N LEU A 144 -41.19 -2.25 -11.94
CA LEU A 144 -42.08 -3.39 -12.13
C LEU A 144 -43.03 -3.13 -13.33
N PRO A 145 -43.20 -4.08 -14.27
CA PRO A 145 -44.25 -3.96 -15.27
C PRO A 145 -45.61 -4.17 -14.60
N ALA A 146 -46.53 -3.24 -14.88
CA ALA A 146 -47.93 -3.36 -14.51
C ALA A 146 -48.53 -4.62 -15.14
N SER A 147 -49.03 -5.54 -14.30
CA SER A 147 -49.87 -6.65 -14.75
C SER A 147 -51.21 -6.09 -15.21
N VAL A 148 -51.47 -6.23 -16.52
CA VAL A 148 -52.78 -6.02 -17.11
C VAL A 148 -53.59 -7.30 -16.86
N GLU A 149 -54.43 -7.33 -15.84
CA GLU A 149 -55.47 -8.35 -15.73
C GLU A 149 -56.64 -7.95 -16.65
N SER A 150 -56.69 -8.61 -17.81
CA SER A 150 -57.92 -8.78 -18.57
C SER A 150 -58.54 -10.10 -18.15
N ASN A 151 -59.70 -10.06 -17.50
CA ASN A 151 -60.60 -11.22 -17.48
C ASN A 151 -62.05 -10.80 -17.23
N ARG A 152 -62.83 -10.92 -18.30
CA ARG A 152 -64.30 -11.12 -18.42
C ARG A 152 -65.23 -9.97 -18.07
#